data_AF-A0A3E2NV11-F1
#
_entry.id   AF-A0A3E2NV11-F1
#
_cell.length_a   1.000
_cell.length_b   1.000
_cell.length_c   1.000
_cell.angle_alpha   90.00
_cell.angle_beta   90.00
_cell.angle_gamma   90.00
#
_symmetry.space_group_name_H-M   'P 1'
#
loop_
_entity.id
_entity.type
_entity.pdbx_description
1 polymer ?
#
loop_
_entity_poly.entity_id
_entity_poly.type
_entity_poly.pdbx_seq_one_letter_code
_entity_poly.pdbx_strand_id
1 'polypeptide(L)' 'MEKEFEAVLTGSDSEVNGVVTALSSGAYEFNSIDGSLQLVIARNEDGKWERMSGTEPYFSGWVDELAEQIQASVNI' A
#
# COMPACT_ATOMS: atom_id res chain seq x y z
N MET A 1 18.23 3.91 -2.44
CA MET A 1 17.60 4.27 -1.17
C MET A 1 16.25 3.59 -1.17
N GLU A 2 16.11 2.53 -0.39
CA GLU A 2 14.81 1.96 -0.07
C GLU A 2 14.10 3.01 0.81
N LYS A 3 12.98 3.55 0.31
CA LYS A 3 12.14 4.45 1.10
C LYS A 3 11.07 3.59 1.74
N GLU A 4 11.16 3.47 3.06
CA GLU A 4 10.18 2.78 3.89
C GLU A 4 9.47 3.79 4.78
N PHE A 5 8.17 3.62 4.98
CA PHE A 5 7.38 4.44 5.90
C PHE A 5 6.22 3.64 6.50
N GLU A 6 5.75 4.07 7.66
CA GLU A 6 4.61 3.46 8.36
C GLU A 6 3.30 3.90 7.70
N ALA A 7 2.37 2.97 7.53
CA ALA A 7 1.05 3.23 6.99
C ALA A 7 -0.02 2.42 7.73
N VAL A 8 -1.25 2.90 7.66
CA VAL A 8 -2.41 2.23 8.25
C VAL A 8 -3.48 2.10 7.18
N LEU A 9 -3.98 0.88 6.98
CA LEU A 9 -5.08 0.61 6.05
C LEU A 9 -6.36 0.30 6.84
N THR A 10 -7.47 0.91 6.46
CA THR A 10 -8.74 0.73 7.18
C THR A 10 -9.50 -0.44 6.54
N GLY A 11 -9.58 -1.57 7.23
CA GLY A 11 -10.47 -2.67 6.84
C GLY A 11 -11.93 -2.39 7.21
N SER A 12 -12.86 -3.23 6.73
CA SER A 12 -14.29 -3.13 7.12
C SER A 12 -14.51 -3.27 8.63
N ASP A 13 -13.68 -4.05 9.32
CA ASP A 13 -13.83 -4.33 10.75
C ASP A 13 -12.77 -3.66 11.64
N SER A 14 -11.58 -3.38 11.11
CA SER A 14 -10.43 -2.90 11.92
C SER A 14 -9.34 -2.25 11.08
N GLU A 15 -8.55 -1.39 11.74
CA GLU A 15 -7.33 -0.83 11.18
C GLU A 15 -6.20 -1.87 11.14
N VAL A 16 -5.46 -1.88 10.03
CA VAL A 16 -4.31 -2.77 9.80
C VAL A 16 -3.06 -1.90 9.69
N ASN A 17 -2.19 -2.01 10.68
CA ASN A 17 -0.93 -1.27 10.73
C ASN A 17 0.14 -2.02 9.96
N GLY A 18 0.94 -1.32 9.16
CA GLY A 18 1.98 -1.92 8.35
C GLY A 18 3.09 -0.96 7.95
N VAL A 19 4.05 -1.53 7.24
CA VAL A 19 5.18 -0.83 6.67
C VAL A 19 5.06 -0.87 5.16
N VAL A 20 5.23 0.28 4.52
CA VAL A 20 5.24 0.43 3.08
C VAL A 20 6.67 0.54 2.61
N THR A 21 7.05 -0.31 1.67
CA THR A 21 8.35 -0.31 1.02
C THR A 21 8.21 0.12 -0.43
N ALA A 22 8.93 1.16 -0.83
CA ALA A 22 9.05 1.56 -2.22
C ALA A 22 9.98 0.58 -2.97
N LEU A 23 9.44 -0.10 -3.99
CA LEU A 23 10.19 -1.04 -4.82
C LEU A 23 10.87 -0.31 -5.99
N SER A 24 11.97 -0.87 -6.48
CA SER A 24 12.76 -0.29 -7.58
C SER A 24 11.98 -0.16 -8.90
N SER A 25 10.90 -0.93 -9.05
CA SER A 25 9.99 -0.91 -10.19
C SER A 25 9.00 0.27 -10.19
N GLY A 26 8.97 1.10 -9.14
CA GLY A 26 7.94 2.13 -8.94
C GLY A 26 6.64 1.58 -8.33
N ALA A 27 6.63 0.30 -7.95
CA ALA A 27 5.58 -0.30 -7.13
C ALA A 27 5.83 -0.02 -5.64
N TYR A 28 4.77 -0.15 -4.85
CA TYR A 28 4.81 -0.02 -3.40
C TYR A 28 4.21 -1.28 -2.79
N GLU A 29 4.94 -1.86 -1.83
CA GLU A 29 4.48 -3.02 -1.08
C GLU A 29 4.17 -2.60 0.35
N PHE A 30 2.92 -2.81 0.76
CA PHE A 30 2.50 -2.76 2.14
C PHE A 30 2.57 -4.16 2.75
N ASN A 31 3.23 -4.28 3.90
CA ASN A 31 3.22 -5.47 4.73
C ASN A 31 2.72 -5.11 6.13
N SER A 32 1.68 -5.80 6.61
CA SER A 32 1.18 -5.57 7.97
C SER A 32 2.16 -6.10 9.00
N ILE A 33 2.20 -5.43 10.16
CA ILE A 33 3.09 -5.79 11.27
C ILE A 33 2.74 -7.18 11.83
N ASP A 34 1.45 -7.52 11.83
CA ASP A 34 0.93 -8.80 12.32
C ASP A 34 0.93 -9.90 11.24
N GLY A 35 1.31 -9.57 10.00
CA GLY A 35 1.39 -10.51 8.88
C GLY A 35 0.03 -10.94 8.29
N SER A 36 -1.08 -10.32 8.70
CA SER A 36 -2.42 -10.60 8.15
C SER A 36 -2.65 -10.03 6.75
N LEU A 37 -1.96 -8.95 6.38
CA LEU A 37 -2.18 -8.23 5.13
C LEU A 37 -0.86 -7.95 4.41
N GLN A 38 -0.79 -8.39 3.15
CA GLN A 38 0.19 -7.91 2.18
C GLN A 38 -0.58 -7.27 1.03
N LEU A 39 -0.12 -6.12 0.54
CA LEU A 39 -0.71 -5.45 -0.61
C LEU A 39 0.39 -4.80 -1.46
N VAL A 40 0.48 -5.20 -2.72
CA VAL A 40 1.39 -4.57 -3.68
C VAL A 40 0.56 -3.75 -4.65
N ILE A 41 0.87 -2.46 -4.77
CA ILE A 41 0.24 -1.55 -5.73
C ILE A 41 1.27 -0.94 -6.67
N ALA A 42 0.86 -0.64 -7.89
CA ALA A 42 1.67 0.08 -8.87
C ALA A 42 0.80 1.04 -9.66
N ARG A 43 1.44 1.97 -10.37
CA ARG A 43 0.73 2.81 -11.34
C ARG A 43 0.59 2.09 -12.67
N ASN A 44 -0.62 2.12 -13.21
CA ASN A 44 -0.94 1.60 -14.53
C ASN A 44 -0.49 2.58 -15.65
N GLU A 45 -0.75 2.22 -16.91
CA GLU A 45 -0.40 3.06 -18.08
C GLU A 45 -1.10 4.44 -18.07
N ASP A 46 -2.28 4.55 -17.44
CA ASP A 46 -3.02 5.80 -17.24
C ASP A 46 -2.51 6.61 -16.02
N GLY A 47 -1.53 6.10 -15.28
CA GLY A 47 -1.01 6.71 -14.05
C GLY A 47 -1.88 6.54 -12.81
N LYS A 48 -2.90 5.67 -12.85
CA LYS A 48 -3.76 5.33 -11.71
C LYS A 48 -3.14 4.19 -10.90
N TRP A 49 -3.35 4.21 -9.59
CA TRP A 49 -2.92 3.12 -8.72
C TRP A 49 -3.83 1.90 -8.90
N GLU A 50 -3.21 0.73 -9.05
CA GLU A 50 -3.90 -0.55 -9.13
C GLU A 50 -3.22 -1.58 -8.22
N ARG A 51 -3.99 -2.56 -7.75
CA ARG A 51 -3.46 -3.72 -7.03
C ARG A 51 -2.78 -4.67 -8.01
N MET A 52 -1.51 -4.95 -7.76
CA MET A 52 -0.71 -5.93 -8.50
C MET A 52 -0.74 -7.31 -7.84
N SER A 53 -0.69 -7.35 -6.51
CA SER A 53 -0.68 -8.59 -5.72
C SER A 53 -1.06 -8.32 -4.27
N GLY A 54 -1.22 -9.38 -3.47
CA GLY A 54 -1.49 -9.26 -2.03
C GLY A 54 -2.36 -10.38 -1.49
N THR A 55 -2.61 -10.37 -0.19
CA THR A 55 -3.43 -11.37 0.50
C THR A 55 -4.93 -11.20 0.20
N GLU A 56 -5.68 -12.26 0.47
CA GLU A 56 -7.14 -12.29 0.40
C GLU A 56 -7.71 -12.50 1.82
N PRO A 57 -8.86 -11.89 2.17
CA PRO A 57 -9.76 -11.10 1.31
C PRO A 57 -9.20 -9.70 0.99
N TYR A 58 -9.55 -9.19 -0.19
CA TYR A 58 -9.12 -7.87 -0.64
C TYR A 58 -10.25 -6.85 -0.57
N PHE A 59 -9.95 -5.69 0.00
CA PHE A 59 -10.83 -4.53 0.00
C PHE A 59 -10.34 -3.49 -1.00
N SER A 60 -11.18 -3.10 -1.95
CA SER A 60 -10.79 -2.18 -3.02
C SER A 60 -10.36 -0.80 -2.52
N GLY A 61 -10.90 -0.36 -1.38
CA GLY A 61 -10.54 0.92 -0.78
C GLY A 61 -9.08 1.00 -0.29
N TRP A 62 -8.43 -0.15 -0.05
CA TRP A 62 -7.04 -0.14 0.41
C TRP A 62 -6.07 0.42 -0.62
N VAL A 63 -6.36 0.29 -1.92
CA VAL A 63 -5.51 0.88 -2.97
C VAL A 63 -5.58 2.40 -2.90
N ASP A 64 -6.79 2.96 -2.75
CA ASP A 64 -6.99 4.40 -2.65
C ASP A 64 -6.34 4.96 -1.36
N GLU A 65 -6.58 4.32 -0.21
CA GLU A 65 -5.98 4.74 1.07
C GLU A 65 -4.45 4.67 1.06
N LEU A 66 -3.88 3.60 0.50
CA LEU A 66 -2.43 3.45 0.41
C LEU A 66 -1.83 4.50 -0.54
N ALA A 67 -2.51 4.77 -1.66
CA ALA A 67 -2.10 5.79 -2.63
C ALA A 67 -2.04 7.19 -2.01
N GLU A 68 -3.04 7.56 -1.20
CA GLU A 68 -3.06 8.84 -0.49
C GLU A 68 -1.88 8.97 0.48
N GLN A 69 -1.57 7.91 1.23
CA GLN A 69 -0.45 7.88 2.17
C GLN A 69 0.91 7.93 1.47
N ILE A 70 1.07 7.23 0.35
CA ILE A 70 2.29 7.35 -0.49
C ILE A 70 2.47 8.79 -0.95
N GLN A 71 1.41 9.44 -1.41
CA GLN A 71 1.49 10.83 -1.87
C GLN A 71 1.86 11.77 -0.73
N ALA A 72 1.30 11.58 0.47
CA ALA A 72 1.66 12.35 1.66
C ALA A 72 3.13 12.14 2.07
N SER A 73 3.63 10.90 2.05
CA SER A 73 5.02 10.57 2.41
C SER A 73 6.06 11.01 1.38
N VAL A 74 5.70 11.10 0.10
CA VAL A 74 6.61 11.54 -0.98
C VAL A 74 6.71 13.07 -1.08
N ASN A 75 5.69 13.81 -0.63
CA ASN A 75 5.66 15.28 -0.66
C ASN A 75 6.39 15.96 0.53
N ILE A 76 7.15 15.20 1.33
CA ILE A 76 7.97 15.67 2.45
C ILE A 76 9.45 15.64 2.05
#